data_AF-A0A522BUM4-F1
#
_entry.id   AF-A0A522BUM4-F1
#
_cell.length_a   1.000
_cell.length_b   1.000
_cell.length_c   1.000
_cell.angle_alpha   90.00
_cell.angle_beta   90.00
_cell.angle_gamma   90.00
#
_symmetry.space_group_name_H-M   'P 1'
#
loop_
_entity.id
_entity.type
_entity.pdbx_description
1 polymer ?
#
loop_
_entity_poly.entity_id
_entity_poly.type
_entity_poly.pdbx_seq_one_letter_code
_entity_poly.pdbx_strand_id
1 'polypeptide(L)'
;VFLGSWYTWPILNRVFGRTKVADLDQSLERAKRMEKMLTDEGALIIKFWLHLSRDKQEKRLKILEKDPKTRWRVTDRDWEHFKLYDKFLTVHESVIRHTSTAEAPWIIVEGYEARYRSLTVGKVILEAIRRRLDEEGKKKKPAEASAPPLLPSIDDLHILKALDLEQKLDKKEYQSELGKYQGKLALLTRSPEFKKITVIVVFEGNDAAGKGGSIRRITGALDARQYEVIPIAAPTEEERAQPYLWRFWRHVPRKGRVTIFDRTWYGRVLVERVEGYCSEADWMRAYSEINDFEAQLARHNIVVVKFWLTISKEEQLRRFE
;
A
#
# COMPACT_ATOMS: atom_id res chain seq x y z
N VAL A 1 -11.62 3.06 -14.62
CA VAL A 1 -11.95 1.63 -14.86
C VAL A 1 -10.65 0.85 -14.92
N PHE A 2 -10.47 -0.15 -14.06
CA PHE A 2 -9.27 -0.99 -14.09
C PHE A 2 -9.54 -2.26 -14.89
N LEU A 3 -8.92 -2.38 -16.06
CA LEU A 3 -8.81 -3.63 -16.79
C LEU A 3 -7.45 -4.25 -16.45
N GLY A 4 -7.41 -5.52 -16.05
CA GLY A 4 -6.17 -6.15 -15.60
C GLY A 4 -5.77 -5.74 -14.17
N SER A 5 -6.72 -5.72 -13.22
CA SER A 5 -6.48 -5.32 -11.83
C SER A 5 -5.69 -6.36 -11.02
N TRP A 6 -5.52 -6.11 -9.72
CA TRP A 6 -4.82 -6.97 -8.75
C TRP A 6 -5.34 -8.41 -8.66
N TYR A 7 -6.50 -8.73 -9.23
CA TYR A 7 -7.01 -10.11 -9.35
C TYR A 7 -6.40 -10.91 -10.51
N THR A 8 -5.97 -10.24 -11.58
CA THR A 8 -5.65 -10.88 -12.87
C THR A 8 -4.45 -11.81 -12.77
N TRP A 9 -3.33 -11.31 -12.25
CA TRP A 9 -2.10 -12.10 -12.16
C TRP A 9 -2.19 -13.25 -11.16
N PRO A 10 -2.74 -13.08 -9.94
CA PRO A 10 -2.97 -14.20 -9.04
C PRO A 10 -3.82 -15.32 -9.66
N ILE A 11 -4.90 -14.96 -10.36
CA ILE A 11 -5.77 -15.94 -11.06
C ILE A 11 -4.97 -16.68 -12.13
N LEU A 12 -4.33 -15.95 -13.05
CA LEU A 12 -3.58 -16.57 -14.16
C LEU A 12 -2.46 -17.46 -13.63
N ASN A 13 -1.66 -16.98 -12.67
CA ASN A 13 -0.57 -17.75 -12.09
C ASN A 13 -1.08 -19.03 -11.42
N ARG A 14 -2.22 -18.98 -10.72
CA ARG A 14 -2.82 -20.16 -10.12
C ARG A 14 -3.34 -21.15 -11.17
N VAL A 15 -4.02 -20.68 -12.20
CA VAL A 15 -4.61 -21.52 -13.26
C VAL A 15 -3.51 -22.22 -14.07
N PHE A 16 -2.44 -21.51 -14.39
CA PHE A 16 -1.28 -22.05 -15.11
C PHE A 16 -0.29 -22.82 -14.22
N GLY A 17 -0.58 -22.99 -12.93
CA GLY A 17 0.26 -23.76 -12.01
C GLY A 17 1.60 -23.12 -11.67
N ARG A 18 1.76 -21.81 -11.90
CA ARG A 18 2.96 -21.04 -11.53
C ARG A 18 3.06 -20.77 -10.03
N THR A 19 1.92 -20.79 -9.33
CA THR A 19 1.83 -20.56 -7.89
C THR A 19 0.92 -21.58 -7.22
N LYS A 20 1.14 -21.82 -5.93
CA LYS A 20 0.33 -22.73 -5.11
C LYS A 20 -0.98 -22.06 -4.69
N VAL A 21 -1.87 -22.83 -4.07
CA VAL A 21 -3.14 -22.30 -3.51
C VAL A 21 -2.85 -21.25 -2.43
N ALA A 22 -1.93 -21.53 -1.51
CA ALA A 22 -1.55 -20.58 -0.46
C ALA A 22 -1.06 -19.22 -0.99
N ASP A 23 -0.38 -19.20 -2.14
CA ASP A 23 0.05 -17.94 -2.78
C ASP A 23 -1.14 -17.12 -3.32
N LEU A 24 -2.16 -17.80 -3.86
CA LEU A 24 -3.42 -17.18 -4.26
C LEU A 24 -4.11 -16.60 -3.03
N ASP A 25 -4.30 -17.39 -1.98
CA ASP A 25 -5.02 -16.97 -0.77
C ASP A 25 -4.35 -15.75 -0.12
N GLN A 26 -3.02 -15.77 0.00
CA GLN A 26 -2.28 -14.60 0.47
C GLN A 26 -2.47 -13.36 -0.42
N SER A 27 -2.62 -13.56 -1.74
CA SER A 27 -2.88 -12.46 -2.68
C SER A 27 -4.30 -11.91 -2.54
N LEU A 28 -5.28 -12.78 -2.30
CA LEU A 28 -6.67 -12.40 -2.05
C LEU A 28 -6.81 -11.64 -0.72
N GLU A 29 -6.13 -12.09 0.33
CA GLU A 29 -6.12 -11.37 1.62
C GLU A 29 -5.48 -9.99 1.52
N ARG A 30 -4.39 -9.83 0.75
CA ARG A 30 -3.84 -8.50 0.46
C ARG A 30 -4.81 -7.62 -0.34
N ALA A 31 -5.48 -8.18 -1.34
CA ALA A 31 -6.48 -7.46 -2.12
C ALA A 31 -7.62 -6.96 -1.23
N LYS A 32 -8.13 -7.79 -0.31
CA LYS A 32 -9.16 -7.41 0.66
C LYS A 32 -8.71 -6.28 1.58
N ARG A 33 -7.50 -6.36 2.15
CA ARG A 33 -6.99 -5.32 3.05
C ARG A 33 -6.76 -4.00 2.33
N MET A 34 -6.29 -4.04 1.08
CA MET A 34 -6.18 -2.85 0.25
C MET A 34 -7.56 -2.26 -0.10
N GLU A 35 -8.53 -3.08 -0.51
CA GLU A 35 -9.89 -2.62 -0.79
C GLU A 35 -10.57 -2.06 0.47
N LYS A 36 -10.35 -2.68 1.62
CA LYS A 36 -10.79 -2.17 2.92
C LYS A 36 -10.18 -0.80 3.22
N MET A 37 -8.86 -0.65 3.14
CA MET A 37 -8.21 0.65 3.33
C MET A 37 -8.77 1.71 2.38
N LEU A 38 -8.99 1.38 1.10
CA LEU A 38 -9.56 2.31 0.12
C LEU A 38 -10.99 2.72 0.48
N THR A 39 -11.83 1.77 0.90
CA THR A 39 -13.23 2.05 1.28
C THR A 39 -13.32 2.80 2.62
N ASP A 40 -12.44 2.50 3.58
CA ASP A 40 -12.32 3.24 4.84
C ASP A 40 -11.86 4.70 4.58
N GLU A 41 -11.02 4.94 3.56
CA GLU A 41 -10.66 6.27 3.05
C GLU A 41 -11.74 6.92 2.15
N GLY A 42 -12.90 6.28 2.00
CA GLY A 42 -14.07 6.84 1.32
C GLY A 42 -14.27 6.40 -0.13
N ALA A 43 -13.43 5.52 -0.69
CA ALA A 43 -13.64 5.02 -2.05
C ALA A 43 -14.97 4.26 -2.19
N LEU A 44 -15.64 4.41 -3.33
CA LEU A 44 -16.73 3.54 -3.74
C LEU A 44 -16.18 2.50 -4.71
N ILE A 45 -16.00 1.26 -4.24
CA ILE A 45 -15.46 0.16 -5.06
C ILE A 45 -16.61 -0.70 -5.57
N ILE A 46 -16.75 -0.80 -6.89
CA ILE A 46 -17.75 -1.63 -7.56
C ILE A 46 -17.02 -2.65 -8.43
N LYS A 47 -17.22 -3.95 -8.14
CA LYS A 47 -16.54 -5.06 -8.84
C LYS A 47 -17.53 -5.86 -9.66
N PHE A 48 -17.26 -6.01 -10.96
CA PHE A 48 -18.13 -6.75 -11.88
C PHE A 48 -17.45 -8.00 -12.38
N TRP A 49 -18.12 -9.15 -12.23
CA TRP A 49 -17.72 -10.41 -12.85
C TRP A 49 -18.63 -10.72 -14.05
N LEU A 50 -18.12 -10.53 -15.26
CA LEU A 50 -18.87 -10.84 -16.49
C LEU A 50 -18.77 -12.34 -16.80
N HIS A 51 -19.83 -13.09 -16.48
CA HIS A 51 -19.84 -14.55 -16.61
C HIS A 51 -20.37 -15.02 -17.97
N LEU A 52 -19.72 -16.02 -18.56
CA LEU A 52 -20.21 -16.79 -19.69
C LEU A 52 -20.15 -18.27 -19.32
N SER A 53 -21.20 -19.03 -19.60
CA SER A 53 -21.10 -20.49 -19.55
C SER A 53 -20.12 -20.99 -20.62
N ARG A 54 -19.56 -22.19 -20.44
CA ARG A 54 -18.62 -22.82 -21.38
C ARG A 54 -19.14 -22.77 -22.81
N ASP A 55 -20.36 -23.23 -23.04
CA ASP A 55 -20.99 -23.24 -24.37
C ASP A 55 -21.15 -21.84 -24.96
N LYS A 56 -21.56 -20.87 -24.13
CA LYS A 56 -21.74 -19.47 -24.55
C LYS A 56 -20.40 -18.81 -24.88
N GLN A 57 -19.34 -19.13 -24.14
CA GLN A 57 -17.99 -18.66 -24.42
C GLN A 57 -17.45 -19.27 -25.72
N GLU A 58 -17.60 -20.57 -25.92
CA GLU A 58 -17.17 -21.23 -27.16
C GLU A 58 -17.88 -20.65 -28.38
N LYS A 59 -19.22 -20.52 -28.31
CA LYS A 59 -20.02 -19.90 -29.36
C LYS A 59 -19.56 -18.47 -29.65
N ARG A 60 -19.26 -17.69 -28.61
CA ARG A 60 -18.74 -16.32 -28.75
C ARG A 60 -17.42 -16.28 -29.50
N LEU A 61 -16.45 -17.13 -29.13
CA LEU A 61 -15.14 -17.18 -29.78
C LEU A 61 -15.28 -17.54 -31.26
N LYS A 62 -16.07 -18.58 -31.60
CA LYS A 62 -16.32 -18.98 -33.00
C LYS A 62 -16.97 -17.87 -33.82
N ILE A 63 -17.95 -17.14 -33.26
CA ILE A 63 -18.62 -16.05 -33.97
C ILE A 63 -17.64 -14.91 -34.25
N LEU A 64 -16.86 -14.51 -33.24
CA LEU A 64 -15.90 -13.41 -33.37
C LEU A 64 -14.79 -13.72 -34.36
N GLU A 65 -14.29 -14.96 -34.37
CA GLU A 65 -13.23 -15.44 -35.26
C GLU A 65 -13.69 -15.54 -36.72
N LYS A 66 -14.95 -15.91 -36.96
CA LYS A 66 -15.51 -16.01 -38.31
C LYS A 66 -15.71 -14.66 -38.99
N ASP A 67 -16.09 -13.62 -38.24
CA ASP A 67 -16.33 -12.29 -38.80
C ASP A 67 -15.00 -11.52 -39.02
N PRO A 68 -14.66 -11.13 -40.27
CA PRO A 68 -13.45 -10.36 -40.57
C PRO A 68 -13.30 -9.07 -39.76
N LYS A 69 -14.41 -8.42 -39.37
CA LYS A 69 -14.38 -7.16 -38.60
C LYS A 69 -14.03 -7.37 -37.13
N THR A 70 -14.22 -8.58 -36.60
CA THR A 70 -14.00 -8.88 -35.18
C THR A 70 -12.94 -9.94 -34.92
N ARG A 71 -12.44 -10.62 -35.95
CA ARG A 71 -11.44 -11.71 -35.82
C ARG A 71 -10.22 -11.32 -35.00
N TRP A 72 -9.73 -10.09 -35.14
CA TRP A 72 -8.59 -9.56 -34.40
C TRP A 72 -8.77 -9.58 -32.87
N ARG A 73 -10.01 -9.74 -32.37
CA ARG A 73 -10.34 -9.84 -30.94
C ARG A 73 -10.15 -11.24 -30.37
N VAL A 74 -9.92 -12.24 -31.21
CA VAL A 74 -9.68 -13.63 -30.79
C VAL A 74 -8.25 -13.99 -31.19
N THR A 75 -7.50 -14.46 -30.20
CA THR A 75 -6.13 -14.93 -30.33
C THR A 75 -6.03 -16.40 -29.94
N ASP A 76 -4.94 -17.07 -30.32
CA ASP A 76 -4.70 -18.47 -29.93
C ASP A 76 -4.74 -18.65 -28.40
N ARG A 77 -4.27 -17.64 -27.66
CA ARG A 77 -4.33 -17.59 -26.19
C ARG A 77 -5.76 -17.69 -25.65
N ASP A 78 -6.75 -17.11 -26.34
CA ASP A 78 -8.15 -17.19 -25.89
C ASP A 78 -8.69 -18.61 -25.99
N TRP A 79 -8.29 -19.35 -27.02
CA TRP A 79 -8.58 -20.78 -27.16
C TRP A 79 -7.81 -21.64 -26.16
N GLU A 80 -6.55 -21.31 -25.85
CA GLU A 80 -5.79 -21.96 -24.78
C GLU A 80 -6.44 -21.75 -23.41
N HIS A 81 -6.89 -20.53 -23.12
CA HIS A 81 -7.63 -20.23 -21.90
C HIS A 81 -8.96 -20.99 -21.84
N PHE A 82 -9.69 -21.07 -22.96
CA PHE A 82 -10.93 -21.82 -23.05
C PHE A 82 -10.75 -23.32 -22.76
N LYS A 83 -9.64 -23.93 -23.21
CA LYS A 83 -9.31 -25.33 -22.84
C LYS A 83 -9.16 -25.53 -21.33
N LEU A 84 -8.84 -24.47 -20.59
CA LEU A 84 -8.70 -24.47 -19.14
C LEU A 84 -9.96 -23.92 -18.42
N TYR A 85 -11.10 -23.79 -19.10
CA TYR A 85 -12.32 -23.19 -18.56
C TYR A 85 -12.69 -23.69 -17.15
N ASP A 86 -12.68 -25.00 -16.93
CA ASP A 86 -13.09 -25.57 -15.63
C ASP A 86 -12.10 -25.19 -14.51
N LYS A 87 -10.78 -25.13 -14.82
CA LYS A 87 -9.76 -24.67 -13.87
C LYS A 87 -9.94 -23.19 -13.55
N PHE A 88 -10.20 -22.38 -14.58
CA PHE A 88 -10.52 -20.97 -14.42
C PHE A 88 -11.76 -20.81 -13.52
N LEU A 89 -12.84 -21.55 -13.78
CA LEU A 89 -14.07 -21.50 -13.00
C LEU A 89 -13.82 -21.77 -11.50
N THR A 90 -13.10 -22.85 -11.16
CA THR A 90 -12.76 -23.17 -9.76
C THR A 90 -11.97 -22.04 -9.09
N VAL A 91 -10.98 -21.47 -9.80
CA VAL A 91 -10.18 -20.35 -9.25
C VAL A 91 -11.03 -19.09 -9.10
N HIS A 92 -11.87 -18.77 -10.08
CA HIS A 92 -12.76 -17.62 -10.05
C HIS A 92 -13.76 -17.68 -8.91
N GLU A 93 -14.40 -18.85 -8.69
CA GLU A 93 -15.31 -19.05 -7.56
C GLU A 93 -14.61 -18.79 -6.22
N SER A 94 -13.39 -19.29 -6.06
CA SER A 94 -12.59 -19.00 -4.87
C SER A 94 -12.34 -17.50 -4.73
N VAL A 95 -11.86 -16.82 -5.79
CA VAL A 95 -11.60 -15.37 -5.75
C VAL A 95 -12.85 -14.59 -5.36
N ILE A 96 -13.99 -14.85 -6.00
CA ILE A 96 -15.25 -14.15 -5.75
C ILE A 96 -15.70 -14.37 -4.31
N ARG A 97 -15.72 -15.62 -3.84
CA ARG A 97 -16.18 -15.96 -2.47
C ARG A 97 -15.30 -15.33 -1.40
N HIS A 98 -13.98 -15.34 -1.56
CA HIS A 98 -13.07 -14.81 -0.55
C HIS A 98 -13.08 -13.27 -0.50
N THR A 99 -13.33 -12.61 -1.63
CA THR A 99 -13.13 -11.16 -1.75
C THR A 99 -14.42 -10.35 -1.96
N SER A 100 -15.59 -10.99 -1.98
CA SER A 100 -16.86 -10.26 -1.96
C SER A 100 -17.19 -9.85 -0.51
N THR A 101 -16.89 -8.60 -0.15
CA THR A 101 -17.19 -8.06 1.20
C THR A 101 -18.45 -7.20 1.18
N ALA A 102 -18.90 -6.74 2.35
CA ALA A 102 -20.06 -5.86 2.45
C ALA A 102 -19.79 -4.48 1.84
N GLU A 103 -18.56 -3.98 1.99
CA GLU A 103 -18.09 -2.67 1.53
C GLU A 103 -17.75 -2.67 0.04
N ALA A 104 -17.27 -3.81 -0.48
CA ALA A 104 -16.89 -4.00 -1.88
C ALA A 104 -17.38 -5.36 -2.38
N PRO A 105 -18.68 -5.52 -2.72
CA PRO A 105 -19.22 -6.79 -3.21
C PRO A 105 -18.82 -7.06 -4.66
N TRP A 106 -18.80 -8.35 -5.03
CA TRP A 106 -18.77 -8.76 -6.44
C TRP A 106 -20.19 -8.85 -7.00
N ILE A 107 -20.45 -8.16 -8.11
CA ILE A 107 -21.67 -8.28 -8.88
C ILE A 107 -21.41 -9.22 -10.06
N ILE A 108 -22.01 -10.41 -10.04
CA ILE A 108 -21.94 -11.36 -11.14
C ILE A 108 -23.01 -10.97 -12.17
N VAL A 109 -22.58 -10.67 -13.40
CA VAL A 109 -23.46 -10.27 -14.49
C VAL A 109 -23.28 -11.25 -15.64
N GLU A 110 -24.39 -11.80 -16.14
CA GLU A 110 -24.36 -12.63 -17.34
C GLU A 110 -23.88 -11.80 -18.55
N GLY A 111 -22.75 -12.18 -19.12
CA GLY A 111 -22.06 -11.44 -20.17
C GLY A 111 -22.45 -11.83 -21.59
N TYR A 112 -23.40 -12.73 -21.83
CA TYR A 112 -23.66 -13.18 -23.20
C TYR A 112 -24.45 -12.15 -24.00
N GLU A 113 -25.62 -11.72 -23.55
CA GLU A 113 -26.39 -10.71 -24.28
C GLU A 113 -25.82 -9.30 -24.01
N ALA A 114 -25.57 -8.54 -25.08
CA ALA A 114 -24.84 -7.27 -24.98
C ALA A 114 -25.68 -6.15 -24.38
N ARG A 115 -26.97 -6.07 -24.71
CA ARG A 115 -27.86 -5.02 -24.20
C ARG A 115 -28.11 -5.23 -22.71
N TYR A 116 -28.37 -6.47 -22.30
CA TYR A 116 -28.53 -6.90 -20.91
C TYR A 116 -27.30 -6.55 -20.09
N ARG A 117 -26.10 -7.03 -20.47
CA ARG A 117 -24.89 -6.79 -19.65
C ARG A 117 -24.65 -5.28 -19.45
N SER A 118 -24.79 -4.50 -20.52
CA SER A 118 -24.50 -3.06 -20.51
C SER A 118 -25.52 -2.30 -19.66
N LEU A 119 -26.81 -2.63 -19.81
CA LEU A 119 -27.87 -2.01 -19.02
C LEU A 119 -27.76 -2.40 -17.55
N THR A 120 -27.47 -3.66 -17.23
CA THR A 120 -27.32 -4.16 -15.85
C THR A 120 -26.14 -3.49 -15.16
N VAL A 121 -24.96 -3.44 -15.79
CA VAL A 121 -23.78 -2.74 -15.24
C VAL A 121 -24.09 -1.27 -15.00
N GLY A 122 -24.71 -0.59 -15.97
CA GLY A 122 -25.09 0.82 -15.84
C GLY A 122 -26.08 1.08 -14.68
N LYS A 123 -27.11 0.24 -14.53
CA LYS A 123 -28.07 0.33 -13.42
C LYS A 123 -27.40 0.17 -12.06
N VAL A 124 -26.54 -0.83 -11.92
CA VAL A 124 -25.84 -1.10 -10.65
C VAL A 124 -24.89 0.06 -10.28
N ILE A 125 -24.17 0.63 -11.26
CA ILE A 125 -23.33 1.82 -11.02
C ILE A 125 -24.20 3.00 -10.57
N LEU A 126 -25.30 3.27 -11.27
CA LEU A 126 -26.22 4.36 -10.93
C LEU A 126 -26.76 4.21 -9.50
N GLU A 127 -27.21 3.01 -9.13
CA GLU A 127 -27.76 2.73 -7.80
C GLU A 127 -26.70 2.87 -6.70
N ALA A 128 -25.49 2.34 -6.92
CA ALA A 128 -24.40 2.46 -5.97
C ALA A 128 -23.99 3.92 -5.74
N ILE A 129 -23.91 4.73 -6.79
CA ILE A 129 -23.62 6.17 -6.69
C ILE A 129 -24.74 6.89 -5.96
N ARG A 130 -26.00 6.66 -6.32
CA ARG A 130 -27.16 7.28 -5.64
C ARG A 130 -27.16 6.98 -4.15
N ARG A 131 -27.00 5.72 -3.79
CA ARG A 131 -26.94 5.30 -2.38
C ARG A 131 -25.82 6.02 -1.63
N ARG A 132 -24.64 6.16 -2.24
CA ARG A 132 -23.52 6.89 -1.62
C ARG A 132 -23.86 8.38 -1.39
N LEU A 133 -24.46 9.04 -2.38
CA LEU A 133 -24.86 10.45 -2.26
C LEU A 133 -25.95 10.64 -1.19
N ASP A 134 -26.89 9.71 -1.08
CA ASP A 134 -27.94 9.73 -0.06
C ASP A 134 -27.39 9.49 1.36
N GLU A 135 -26.29 8.72 1.48
CA GLU A 135 -25.58 8.49 2.74
C GLU A 135 -24.76 9.72 3.18
N GLU A 136 -24.16 10.48 2.25
CA GLU A 136 -23.44 11.72 2.56
C GLU A 136 -24.33 12.83 3.10
N GLY A 137 -25.60 12.88 2.68
CA GLY A 137 -26.59 13.83 3.21
C GLY A 137 -27.03 13.54 4.65
N LYS A 138 -26.69 12.38 5.21
CA LYS A 138 -27.00 12.01 6.60
C LYS A 138 -25.79 12.29 7.49
N LYS A 139 -26.00 12.78 8.71
CA LYS A 139 -24.92 12.88 9.72
C LYS A 139 -24.30 11.49 9.89
N LYS A 140 -23.09 11.28 9.34
CA LYS A 140 -22.33 10.05 9.56
C LYS A 140 -22.14 9.91 11.07
N LYS A 141 -22.59 8.79 11.63
CA LYS A 141 -22.08 8.39 12.95
C LYS A 141 -20.56 8.31 12.83
N PRO A 142 -19.80 8.74 13.85
CA PRO A 142 -18.36 8.49 13.88
C PRO A 142 -18.15 7.02 13.54
N ALA A 143 -17.27 6.73 12.57
CA ALA A 143 -16.93 5.34 12.30
C ALA A 143 -16.45 4.74 13.63
N GLU A 144 -17.09 3.66 14.09
CA GLU A 144 -16.62 2.97 15.28
C GLU A 144 -15.25 2.40 14.96
N ALA A 145 -14.29 2.58 15.88
CA ALA A 145 -12.95 2.07 15.69
C ALA A 145 -13.00 0.53 15.63
N SER A 146 -12.93 -0.02 14.42
CA SER A 146 -12.88 -1.46 14.18
C SER A 146 -11.53 -2.08 14.52
N ALA A 147 -10.53 -1.29 14.90
CA ALA A 147 -9.21 -1.79 15.26
C ALA A 147 -9.22 -2.35 16.70
N PRO A 148 -8.41 -3.38 16.99
CA PRO A 148 -8.23 -3.85 18.35
C PRO A 148 -7.84 -2.69 19.28
N PRO A 149 -8.33 -2.65 20.53
CA PRO A 149 -7.91 -1.63 21.47
C PRO A 149 -6.40 -1.70 21.68
N LEU A 150 -5.76 -0.54 21.83
CA LEU A 150 -4.37 -0.49 22.24
C LEU A 150 -4.26 -1.17 23.61
N LEU A 151 -3.43 -2.21 23.68
CA LEU A 151 -3.14 -2.85 24.96
C LEU A 151 -2.40 -1.84 25.83
N PRO A 152 -2.92 -1.48 27.02
CA PRO A 152 -2.17 -0.67 27.96
C PRO A 152 -0.90 -1.42 28.37
N SER A 153 0.16 -0.68 28.70
CA SER A 153 1.35 -1.27 29.33
C SER A 153 0.92 -1.90 30.65
N ILE A 154 1.20 -3.19 30.82
CA ILE A 154 0.78 -3.99 31.99
C ILE A 154 1.51 -3.52 33.26
N ASP A 155 2.64 -2.85 33.08
CA ASP A 155 3.66 -2.54 34.09
C ASP A 155 4.05 -1.05 34.15
N ASP A 156 3.34 -0.17 33.43
CA ASP A 156 3.68 1.25 33.23
C ASP A 156 5.13 1.49 32.73
N LEU A 157 5.81 0.46 32.21
CA LEU A 157 7.13 0.58 31.65
C LEU A 157 7.04 1.17 30.23
N HIS A 158 7.45 2.42 30.11
CA HIS A 158 7.54 3.08 28.82
C HIS A 158 8.92 2.85 28.20
N ILE A 159 8.97 2.24 27.01
CA ILE A 159 10.20 1.96 26.26
C ILE A 159 11.12 3.17 26.19
N LEU A 160 10.56 4.37 25.94
CA LEU A 160 11.35 5.60 25.83
C LEU A 160 11.91 6.10 27.18
N LYS A 161 11.26 5.80 28.30
CA LYS A 161 11.74 6.18 29.65
C LYS A 161 12.86 5.26 30.14
N ALA A 162 12.96 4.06 29.59
CA ALA A 162 14.00 3.09 29.95
C ALA A 162 15.33 3.31 29.20
N LEU A 163 15.39 4.27 28.26
CA LEU A 163 16.59 4.54 27.47
C LEU A 163 17.61 5.34 28.28
N ASP A 164 18.88 4.94 28.20
CA ASP A 164 20.00 5.76 28.66
C ASP A 164 20.27 6.88 27.65
N LEU A 165 19.92 8.11 28.04
CA LEU A 165 20.08 9.32 27.24
C LEU A 165 21.41 10.04 27.50
N GLU A 166 22.28 9.52 28.36
CA GLU A 166 23.57 10.14 28.70
C GLU A 166 24.74 9.64 27.85
N GLN A 167 24.49 8.68 26.95
CA GLN A 167 25.49 8.18 26.01
C GLN A 167 26.11 9.32 25.18
N LYS A 168 27.43 9.45 25.27
CA LYS A 168 28.22 10.49 24.60
C LYS A 168 29.39 9.85 23.87
N LEU A 169 29.78 10.45 22.75
CA LEU A 169 30.94 10.05 21.97
C LEU A 169 31.91 11.23 21.89
N ASP A 170 33.20 10.98 22.12
CA ASP A 170 34.17 12.05 22.05
C ASP A 170 34.35 12.56 20.61
N LYS A 171 34.79 13.80 20.45
CA LYS A 171 34.86 14.46 19.13
C LYS A 171 35.81 13.74 18.17
N LYS A 172 36.94 13.23 18.67
CA LYS A 172 37.97 12.59 17.85
C LYS A 172 37.52 11.19 17.42
N GLU A 173 36.97 10.42 18.36
CA GLU A 173 36.36 9.12 18.10
C GLU A 173 35.19 9.25 17.12
N TYR A 174 34.29 10.22 17.32
CA TYR A 174 33.20 10.50 16.41
C TYR A 174 33.67 10.77 14.98
N GLN A 175 34.68 11.62 14.78
CA GLN A 175 35.21 11.92 13.45
C GLN A 175 35.81 10.69 12.78
N SER A 176 36.53 9.86 13.55
CA SER A 176 37.12 8.60 13.09
C SER A 176 36.05 7.58 12.67
N GLU A 177 35.10 7.28 13.55
CA GLU A 177 34.05 6.29 13.27
C GLU A 177 33.08 6.78 12.19
N LEU A 178 32.74 8.08 12.16
CA LEU A 178 31.92 8.66 11.10
C LEU A 178 32.57 8.44 9.73
N GLY A 179 33.84 8.80 9.56
CA GLY A 179 34.55 8.62 8.29
C GLY A 179 34.61 7.15 7.85
N LYS A 180 34.87 6.24 8.80
CA LYS A 180 34.88 4.78 8.58
C LYS A 180 33.51 4.26 8.10
N TYR A 181 32.42 4.62 8.76
CA TYR A 181 31.08 4.13 8.38
C TYR A 181 30.54 4.82 7.12
N GLN A 182 30.84 6.10 6.90
CA GLN A 182 30.54 6.77 5.64
C GLN A 182 31.28 6.10 4.48
N GLY A 183 32.55 5.74 4.66
CA GLY A 183 33.31 4.97 3.67
C GLY A 183 32.68 3.60 3.37
N LYS A 184 32.27 2.85 4.40
CA LYS A 184 31.57 1.57 4.23
C LYS A 184 30.24 1.73 3.47
N LEU A 185 29.45 2.74 3.82
CA LEU A 185 28.18 3.02 3.15
C LEU A 185 28.39 3.43 1.68
N ALA A 186 29.39 4.26 1.41
CA ALA A 186 29.76 4.66 0.06
C ALA A 186 30.19 3.46 -0.81
N LEU A 187 30.97 2.53 -0.25
CA LEU A 187 31.37 1.30 -0.94
C LEU A 187 30.17 0.38 -1.20
N LEU A 188 29.31 0.18 -0.20
CA LEU A 188 28.13 -0.68 -0.32
C LEU A 188 27.18 -0.17 -1.40
N THR A 189 26.88 1.13 -1.41
CA THR A 189 25.95 1.73 -2.38
C THR A 189 26.47 1.78 -3.82
N ARG A 190 27.79 1.60 -4.03
CA ARG A 190 28.41 1.47 -5.36
C ARG A 190 28.47 0.03 -5.86
N SER A 191 28.19 -0.96 -5.00
CA SER A 191 28.29 -2.36 -5.38
C SER A 191 27.23 -2.74 -6.44
N PRO A 192 27.52 -3.70 -7.33
CA PRO A 192 26.53 -4.21 -8.27
C PRO A 192 25.27 -4.80 -7.61
N GLU A 193 25.42 -5.35 -6.40
CA GLU A 193 24.34 -5.95 -5.62
C GLU A 193 23.34 -4.88 -5.14
N PHE A 194 23.82 -3.68 -4.80
CA PHE A 194 22.96 -2.57 -4.40
C PHE A 194 21.94 -2.21 -5.48
N LYS A 195 22.29 -2.36 -6.77
CA LYS A 195 21.38 -2.13 -7.89
C LYS A 195 20.17 -3.08 -7.92
N LYS A 196 20.20 -4.17 -7.13
CA LYS A 196 19.13 -5.18 -7.07
C LYS A 196 18.11 -4.90 -5.96
N ILE A 197 18.45 -4.05 -4.99
CA ILE A 197 17.62 -3.69 -3.85
C ILE A 197 17.22 -2.22 -3.88
N THR A 198 16.25 -1.87 -3.06
CA THR A 198 15.85 -0.49 -2.81
C THR A 198 15.99 -0.22 -1.31
N VAL A 199 16.37 0.99 -0.92
CA VAL A 199 16.44 1.37 0.51
C VAL A 199 15.49 2.51 0.80
N ILE A 200 14.73 2.39 1.88
CA ILE A 200 13.92 3.46 2.46
C ILE A 200 14.36 3.69 3.89
N VAL A 201 14.66 4.94 4.22
CA VAL A 201 15.06 5.35 5.57
C VAL A 201 14.02 6.31 6.12
N VAL A 202 13.51 6.00 7.31
CA VAL A 202 12.43 6.73 7.99
C VAL A 202 13.00 7.42 9.22
N PHE A 203 12.82 8.74 9.31
CA PHE A 203 13.16 9.53 10.48
C PHE A 203 11.91 10.11 11.15
N GLU A 204 11.68 9.68 12.38
CA GLU A 204 10.75 10.30 13.34
C GLU A 204 11.49 10.65 14.63
N GLY A 205 10.81 11.36 15.54
CA GLY A 205 11.39 11.75 16.82
C GLY A 205 10.98 13.14 17.26
N ASN A 206 11.35 13.51 18.50
CA ASN A 206 11.00 14.80 19.08
C ASN A 206 11.44 15.99 18.19
N ASP A 207 10.75 17.12 18.32
CA ASP A 207 11.21 18.36 17.71
C ASP A 207 12.57 18.75 18.32
N ALA A 208 13.44 19.33 17.49
CA ALA A 208 14.85 19.60 17.81
C ALA A 208 15.73 18.39 18.15
N ALA A 209 15.27 17.13 17.99
CA ALA A 209 16.10 15.94 18.27
C ALA A 209 17.33 15.77 17.35
N GLY A 210 17.37 16.48 16.21
CA GLY A 210 18.54 16.49 15.31
C GLY A 210 18.40 15.62 14.05
N LYS A 211 17.17 15.27 13.63
CA LYS A 211 16.86 14.49 12.42
C LYS A 211 17.63 14.97 11.18
N GLY A 212 17.54 16.26 10.86
CA GLY A 212 18.24 16.86 9.71
C GLY A 212 19.76 16.75 9.79
N GLY A 213 20.34 16.80 10.99
CA GLY A 213 21.77 16.60 11.21
C GLY A 213 22.22 15.19 10.82
N SER A 214 21.48 14.18 11.28
CA SER A 214 21.71 12.77 10.96
C SER A 214 21.52 12.48 9.47
N ILE A 215 20.44 12.98 8.87
CA ILE A 215 20.18 12.86 7.43
C ILE A 215 21.35 13.43 6.62
N ARG A 216 21.85 14.63 6.99
CA ARG A 216 22.99 15.25 6.31
C ARG A 216 24.27 14.42 6.38
N ARG A 217 24.50 13.67 7.48
CA ARG A 217 25.67 12.78 7.59
C ARG A 217 25.52 11.53 6.73
N ILE A 218 24.32 11.00 6.59
CA ILE A 218 24.03 9.88 5.69
C ILE A 218 24.22 10.33 4.24
N THR A 219 23.59 11.43 3.83
CA THR A 219 23.66 11.91 2.44
C THR A 219 25.06 12.32 2.03
N GLY A 220 25.90 12.78 2.98
CA GLY A 220 27.32 13.06 2.73
C GLY A 220 28.15 11.84 2.33
N ALA A 221 27.66 10.61 2.56
CA ALA A 221 28.31 9.36 2.14
C ALA A 221 27.80 8.83 0.80
N LEU A 222 26.71 9.37 0.27
CA LEU A 222 26.00 8.85 -0.89
C LEU A 222 26.22 9.75 -2.11
N ASP A 223 26.23 9.15 -3.31
CA ASP A 223 26.17 9.94 -4.54
C ASP A 223 24.79 10.62 -4.66
N ALA A 224 24.77 11.92 -4.96
CA ALA A 224 23.53 12.71 -5.05
C ALA A 224 22.52 12.18 -6.09
N ARG A 225 22.95 11.34 -7.04
CA ARG A 225 22.07 10.70 -8.03
C ARG A 225 21.42 9.42 -7.52
N GLN A 226 21.87 8.91 -6.37
CA GLN A 226 21.42 7.65 -5.78
C GLN A 226 20.41 7.84 -4.65
N TYR A 227 20.27 9.05 -4.10
CA TYR A 227 19.31 9.31 -3.03
C TYR A 227 18.35 10.46 -3.34
N GLU A 228 17.24 10.47 -2.62
CA GLU A 228 16.30 11.56 -2.54
C GLU A 228 15.88 11.75 -1.07
N VAL A 229 15.77 12.99 -0.61
CA VAL A 229 15.26 13.31 0.72
C VAL A 229 13.87 13.94 0.55
N ILE A 230 12.87 13.34 1.19
CA ILE A 230 11.47 13.76 1.13
C ILE A 230 11.07 14.33 2.49
N PRO A 231 11.03 15.66 2.64
CA PRO A 231 10.46 16.27 3.83
C PRO A 231 8.93 16.16 3.78
N ILE A 232 8.34 15.45 4.73
CA ILE A 232 6.88 15.32 4.82
C ILE A 232 6.33 16.46 5.68
N ALA A 233 5.42 17.22 5.09
CA ALA A 233 4.72 18.32 5.72
C ALA A 233 3.20 18.13 5.61
N ALA A 234 2.45 19.20 5.91
CA ALA A 234 1.01 19.24 5.72
C ALA A 234 0.62 18.83 4.29
N PRO A 235 -0.50 18.11 4.14
CA PRO A 235 -0.91 17.58 2.86
C PRO A 235 -1.24 18.68 1.84
N THR A 236 -0.73 18.56 0.61
CA THR A 236 -1.15 19.37 -0.54
C THR A 236 -2.57 19.04 -0.98
N GLU A 237 -3.18 19.90 -1.81
CA GLU A 237 -4.53 19.66 -2.34
C GLU A 237 -4.65 18.35 -3.12
N GLU A 238 -3.70 18.07 -4.02
CA GLU A 238 -3.67 16.83 -4.80
C GLU A 238 -3.65 15.61 -3.87
N GLU A 239 -2.80 15.64 -2.84
CA GLU A 239 -2.68 14.51 -1.93
C GLU A 239 -3.87 14.39 -0.96
N ARG A 240 -4.56 15.49 -0.61
CA ARG A 240 -5.82 15.42 0.16
C ARG A 240 -6.97 14.81 -0.65
N ALA A 241 -6.89 14.91 -1.99
CA ALA A 241 -7.85 14.28 -2.88
C ALA A 241 -7.60 12.76 -3.08
N GLN A 242 -6.60 12.19 -2.39
CA GLN A 242 -6.21 10.79 -2.49
C GLN A 242 -6.24 10.10 -1.11
N PRO A 243 -6.34 8.76 -1.07
CA PRO A 243 -6.16 8.01 0.17
C PRO A 243 -4.81 8.31 0.83
N TYR A 244 -4.76 8.33 2.16
CA TYR A 244 -3.60 8.78 2.95
C TYR A 244 -2.25 8.24 2.47
N LEU A 245 -2.14 6.92 2.27
CA LEU A 245 -0.87 6.29 1.93
C LEU A 245 -0.37 6.62 0.51
N TRP A 246 -1.23 7.18 -0.35
CA TRP A 246 -0.88 7.53 -1.73
C TRP A 246 0.30 8.50 -1.81
N ARG A 247 0.35 9.50 -0.92
CA ARG A 247 1.44 10.49 -0.86
C ARG A 247 2.80 9.85 -0.58
N PHE A 248 2.85 8.68 0.06
CA PHE A 248 4.11 8.01 0.36
C PHE A 248 4.46 6.98 -0.71
N TRP A 249 3.46 6.26 -1.24
CA TRP A 249 3.64 5.33 -2.36
C TRP A 249 4.30 6.00 -3.58
N ARG A 250 3.96 7.25 -3.88
CA ARG A 250 4.55 7.99 -5.02
C ARG A 250 6.05 8.28 -4.85
N HIS A 251 6.60 8.18 -3.63
CA HIS A 251 8.01 8.41 -3.32
C HIS A 251 8.82 7.13 -3.06
N VAL A 252 8.20 5.96 -3.21
CA VAL A 252 8.92 4.67 -3.17
C VAL A 252 9.86 4.60 -4.37
N PRO A 253 11.19 4.50 -4.19
CA PRO A 253 12.11 4.66 -5.30
C PRO A 253 12.31 3.35 -6.07
N ARG A 254 12.79 3.46 -7.31
CA ARG A 254 13.25 2.31 -8.09
C ARG A 254 14.48 1.65 -7.47
N LYS A 255 14.78 0.41 -7.87
CA LYS A 255 15.98 -0.33 -7.43
C LYS A 255 17.27 0.46 -7.67
N GLY A 256 18.24 0.26 -6.78
CA GLY A 256 19.53 0.94 -6.76
C GLY A 256 19.47 2.37 -6.21
N ARG A 257 18.41 2.73 -5.49
CA ARG A 257 18.22 4.06 -4.90
C ARG A 257 17.81 4.02 -3.44
N VAL A 258 18.03 5.15 -2.79
CA VAL A 258 17.66 5.43 -1.40
C VAL A 258 16.62 6.55 -1.37
N THR A 259 15.49 6.36 -0.70
CA THR A 259 14.62 7.48 -0.30
C THR A 259 14.73 7.65 1.20
N ILE A 260 14.97 8.87 1.64
CA ILE A 260 15.03 9.24 3.06
C ILE A 260 13.83 10.13 3.34
N PHE A 261 12.92 9.68 4.19
CA PHE A 261 11.79 10.48 4.65
C PHE A 261 12.14 11.20 5.95
N ASP A 262 11.99 12.53 5.97
CA ASP A 262 12.02 13.35 7.18
C ASP A 262 10.59 13.66 7.60
N ARG A 263 10.11 12.99 8.67
CA ARG A 263 8.68 12.70 8.93
C ARG A 263 8.06 11.79 7.85
N THR A 264 7.01 11.05 8.20
CA THR A 264 6.53 9.91 7.40
C THR A 264 5.02 9.65 7.55
N TRP A 265 4.57 8.49 7.06
CA TRP A 265 3.23 7.92 7.32
C TRP A 265 2.93 7.70 8.80
N TYR A 266 3.94 7.68 9.67
CA TYR A 266 3.71 7.68 11.12
C TYR A 266 3.06 8.96 11.63
N GLY A 267 3.05 10.05 10.84
CA GLY A 267 2.34 11.29 11.17
C GLY A 267 0.88 11.08 11.60
N ARG A 268 0.17 10.12 10.99
CA ARG A 268 -1.21 9.77 11.34
C ARG A 268 -1.38 9.29 12.77
N VAL A 269 -0.45 8.46 13.26
CA VAL A 269 -0.48 7.90 14.62
C VAL A 269 0.31 8.73 15.63
N LEU A 270 0.86 9.87 15.18
CA LEU A 270 1.64 10.82 15.98
C LEU A 270 0.93 12.18 16.00
N VAL A 271 1.36 13.13 15.16
CA VAL A 271 0.88 14.51 15.18
C VAL A 271 -0.60 14.62 14.83
N GLU A 272 -1.11 13.88 13.85
CA GLU A 272 -2.54 13.97 13.49
C GLU A 272 -3.45 13.43 14.61
N ARG A 273 -2.97 12.42 15.34
CA ARG A 273 -3.66 11.88 16.52
C ARG A 273 -3.68 12.87 17.68
N VAL A 274 -2.55 13.50 17.98
CA VAL A 274 -2.41 14.43 19.11
C VAL A 274 -3.15 15.74 18.87
N GLU A 275 -3.04 16.29 17.65
CA GLU A 275 -3.66 17.56 17.26
C GLU A 275 -5.11 17.40 16.76
N GLY A 276 -5.60 16.18 16.60
CA GLY A 276 -6.97 15.91 16.15
C GLY A 276 -7.22 16.20 14.66
N TYR A 277 -6.21 16.07 13.81
CA TYR A 277 -6.34 16.24 12.34
C TYR A 277 -6.98 15.04 11.64
N CYS A 278 -7.20 13.94 12.34
CA CYS A 278 -7.93 12.77 11.85
C CYS A 278 -8.85 12.22 12.95
N SER A 279 -9.84 11.41 12.56
CA SER A 279 -10.74 10.80 13.55
C SER A 279 -10.06 9.67 14.32
N GLU A 280 -10.64 9.27 15.46
CA GLU A 280 -10.14 8.14 16.24
C GLU A 280 -10.05 6.85 15.42
N ALA A 281 -11.09 6.56 14.65
CA ALA A 281 -11.11 5.40 13.77
C ALA A 281 -9.99 5.43 12.72
N ASP A 282 -9.64 6.61 12.19
CA ASP A 282 -8.60 6.77 11.18
C ASP A 282 -7.21 6.43 11.72
N TRP A 283 -6.81 6.99 12.87
CA TRP A 283 -5.50 6.66 13.42
C TRP A 283 -5.46 5.25 14.02
N MET A 284 -6.58 4.73 14.53
CA MET A 284 -6.62 3.37 15.06
C MET A 284 -6.41 2.30 13.97
N ARG A 285 -7.04 2.44 12.80
CA ARG A 285 -6.80 1.51 11.67
C ARG A 285 -5.43 1.70 11.02
N ALA A 286 -4.85 2.91 11.11
CA ALA A 286 -3.58 3.25 10.47
C ALA A 286 -2.41 2.35 10.90
N TYR A 287 -2.38 1.84 12.14
CA TYR A 287 -1.34 0.91 12.57
C TYR A 287 -1.29 -0.35 11.68
N SER A 288 -2.45 -0.96 11.42
CA SER A 288 -2.52 -2.14 10.55
C SER A 288 -2.21 -1.81 9.09
N GLU A 289 -2.67 -0.66 8.61
CA GLU A 289 -2.42 -0.21 7.23
C GLU A 289 -0.95 0.11 6.98
N ILE A 290 -0.26 0.71 7.95
CA ILE A 290 1.19 0.94 7.93
C ILE A 290 1.93 -0.39 7.90
N ASN A 291 1.52 -1.37 8.70
CA ASN A 291 2.14 -2.70 8.69
C ASN A 291 1.95 -3.40 7.34
N ASP A 292 0.75 -3.32 6.74
CA ASP A 292 0.49 -3.86 5.41
C ASP A 292 1.29 -3.13 4.31
N PHE A 293 1.45 -1.81 4.43
CA PHE A 293 2.29 -1.02 3.55
C PHE A 293 3.76 -1.47 3.62
N GLU A 294 4.33 -1.54 4.82
CA GLU A 294 5.72 -1.95 5.02
C GLU A 294 5.96 -3.42 4.65
N ALA A 295 4.99 -4.31 4.89
CA ALA A 295 5.06 -5.70 4.46
C ALA A 295 5.11 -5.84 2.93
N GLN A 296 4.41 -4.96 2.19
CA GLN A 296 4.52 -4.92 0.73
C GLN A 296 5.91 -4.48 0.29
N LEU A 297 6.49 -3.45 0.92
CA LEU A 297 7.85 -3.01 0.63
C LEU A 297 8.86 -4.15 0.88
N ALA A 298 8.80 -4.78 2.05
CA ALA A 298 9.69 -5.88 2.43
C ALA A 298 9.58 -7.07 1.47
N ARG A 299 8.35 -7.45 1.07
CA ARG A 299 8.10 -8.52 0.08
C ARG A 299 8.74 -8.25 -1.27
N HIS A 300 8.89 -6.98 -1.64
CA HIS A 300 9.57 -6.54 -2.87
C HIS A 300 11.08 -6.31 -2.70
N ASN A 301 11.66 -6.85 -1.63
CA ASN A 301 13.09 -6.78 -1.31
C ASN A 301 13.58 -5.33 -1.15
N ILE A 302 12.70 -4.47 -0.62
CA ILE A 302 13.01 -3.11 -0.20
C ILE A 302 13.44 -3.17 1.26
N VAL A 303 14.62 -2.64 1.55
CA VAL A 303 15.15 -2.50 2.91
C VAL A 303 14.50 -1.27 3.53
N VAL A 304 13.70 -1.45 4.57
CA VAL A 304 13.06 -0.35 5.32
C VAL A 304 13.75 -0.24 6.68
N VAL A 305 14.34 0.92 6.96
CA VAL A 305 15.01 1.22 8.24
C VAL A 305 14.29 2.38 8.90
N LYS A 306 13.94 2.23 10.18
CA LYS A 306 13.08 3.17 10.90
C LYS A 306 13.77 3.67 12.17
N PHE A 307 13.88 4.98 12.29
CA PHE A 307 14.53 5.64 13.42
C PHE A 307 13.53 6.51 14.18
N TRP A 308 13.56 6.39 15.50
CA TRP A 308 12.95 7.33 16.43
C TRP A 308 14.07 8.02 17.22
N LEU A 309 14.27 9.31 16.98
CA LEU A 309 15.26 10.12 17.72
C LEU A 309 14.59 10.71 18.95
N THR A 310 15.07 10.32 20.13
CA THR A 310 14.54 10.81 21.40
C THR A 310 15.54 11.72 22.09
N ILE A 311 15.03 12.75 22.78
CA ILE A 311 15.79 13.62 23.70
C ILE A 311 14.96 13.85 24.96
N SER A 312 15.62 14.23 26.06
CA SER A 312 14.91 14.63 27.27
C SER A 312 14.16 15.96 27.06
N LYS A 313 13.18 16.23 27.92
CA LYS A 313 12.42 17.50 27.86
C LYS A 313 13.32 18.70 28.11
N GLU A 314 14.29 18.55 29.00
CA GLU A 314 15.28 19.56 29.36
C GLU A 314 16.20 19.86 28.18
N GLU A 315 16.66 18.83 27.47
CA GLU A 315 17.49 18.98 26.27
C GLU A 315 16.69 19.61 25.13
N GLN A 316 15.41 19.28 24.99
CA GLN A 316 14.54 19.90 23.99
C GLN A 316 14.39 21.40 24.23
N LEU A 317 14.11 21.81 25.49
CA LEU A 317 14.01 23.21 25.88
C LEU A 317 15.32 23.96 25.59
N ARG A 318 16.46 23.38 25.98
CA ARG A 318 17.80 23.95 25.74
C ARG A 318 18.10 24.21 24.25
N ARG A 319 17.53 23.44 23.33
CA ARG A 319 17.74 23.62 21.88
C ARG A 319 16.79 24.64 21.25
N PHE A 320 15.71 25.01 21.94
CA PHE A 320 14.77 26.03 21.49
C PHE A 320 15.15 27.43 21.97
N GLU A 321 15.81 27.53 23.12
CA GLU A 321 16.41 28.77 23.66
C GLU A 321 17.72 29.14 22.93
#